data_AF-A0A3D4DT45-F1
#
_entry.id   AF-A0A3D4DT45-F1
#
_cell.length_a   1.000
_cell.length_b   1.000
_cell.length_c   1.000
_cell.angle_alpha   90.00
_cell.angle_beta   90.00
_cell.angle_gamma   90.00
#
_symmetry.space_group_name_H-M   'P 1'
#
loop_
_entity.id
_entity.type
_entity.pdbx_description
1 polymer ?
#
loop_
_entity_poly.entity_id
_entity_poly.type
_entity_poly.pdbx_seq_one_letter_code
_entity_poly.pdbx_strand_id
1 'polypeptide(L)' 'MKFDWPALMRLGLNGLALTPDRFWGLTPAELMVMLGKDGTGAPLGRQRLEELAQAFPDNPSGGRAASGADHPTKE' A
#
# COMPACT_ATOMS: atom_id res chain seq x y z
N MET A 1 -10.42 -11.16 0.33
CA MET A 1 -9.69 -11.11 1.62
C MET A 1 -9.50 -9.64 1.98
N LYS A 2 -9.89 -9.22 3.18
CA LYS A 2 -9.73 -7.84 3.65
C LYS A 2 -8.44 -7.78 4.44
N PHE A 3 -7.57 -6.82 4.13
CA PHE A 3 -6.32 -6.65 4.86
C PHE A 3 -6.61 -5.95 6.19
N ASP A 4 -6.17 -6.52 7.31
CA ASP A 4 -6.45 -5.99 8.65
C ASP A 4 -5.53 -4.83 9.01
N TRP A 5 -5.84 -3.68 8.40
CA TRP A 5 -5.15 -2.41 8.63
C TRP A 5 -5.03 -2.02 10.11
N PRO A 6 -6.10 -2.12 10.94
CA PRO A 6 -6.00 -1.72 12.34
C PRO A 6 -5.05 -2.61 13.15
N ALA A 7 -4.97 -3.90 12.81
CA ALA A 7 -4.07 -4.84 13.48
C ALA A 7 -2.62 -4.51 13.15
N LEU A 8 -2.33 -4.19 11.88
CA LEU A 8 -1.01 -3.75 11.44
C LEU A 8 -0.56 -2.46 12.16
N MET A 9 -1.44 -1.46 12.22
CA MET A 9 -1.15 -0.18 12.89
C MET A 9 -0.85 -0.36 14.38
N ARG A 10 -1.60 -1.21 15.09
CA ARG A 10 -1.35 -1.50 16.51
C ARG A 10 -0.03 -2.22 16.70
N LEU A 11 0.32 -3.13 15.81
CA LEU A 11 1.55 -3.90 15.89
C LEU A 11 2.78 -3.02 15.65
N GLY A 12 2.73 -2.16 14.63
CA GLY A 12 3.83 -1.24 14.29
C GLY A 12 3.98 -0.07 15.27
N LEU A 13 2.89 0.65 15.57
CA LEU A 13 2.96 1.87 16.38
C LEU A 13 2.94 1.60 17.89
N ASN A 14 2.19 0.59 18.35
CA ASN A 14 2.11 0.28 19.79
C ASN A 14 3.01 -0.91 20.18
N GLY A 15 3.10 -1.93 19.34
CA GLY A 15 3.90 -3.13 19.63
C GLY A 15 5.41 -2.89 19.51
N LEU A 16 5.86 -2.32 18.40
CA LEU A 16 7.26 -1.98 18.15
C LEU A 16 7.64 -0.56 18.58
N ALA A 17 6.67 0.24 19.05
CA ALA A 17 6.84 1.64 19.44
C ALA A 17 7.55 2.49 18.36
N LEU A 18 7.31 2.20 17.08
CA LEU A 18 7.90 2.94 15.97
C LEU A 18 7.18 4.27 15.77
N THR A 19 7.92 5.32 15.45
CA THR A 19 7.31 6.54 14.91
C THR A 19 6.70 6.26 13.54
N PRO A 20 5.62 6.96 13.15
CA PRO A 20 4.97 6.74 11.86
C PRO A 20 5.94 6.80 10.68
N ASP A 21 6.85 7.76 10.65
CA ASP A 21 7.85 7.90 9.58
C ASP A 21 8.76 6.67 9.46
N ARG A 22 9.20 6.12 10.61
CA ARG A 22 10.04 4.92 10.62
C ARG A 22 9.24 3.71 10.19
N PHE A 23 8.01 3.57 10.68
CA PHE A 23 7.12 2.47 10.28
C PHE A 23 6.88 2.42 8.77
N TRP A 24 6.63 3.58 8.15
CA TRP A 24 6.37 3.69 6.71
C TRP A 24 7.63 3.65 5.84
N GLY A 25 8.79 3.95 6.41
CA GLY A 25 10.09 3.82 5.74
C GLY A 25 10.64 2.40 5.71
N LEU A 26 10.06 1.47 6.48
CA LEU A 26 10.49 0.07 6.51
C LEU A 26 9.95 -0.69 5.32
N THR A 27 10.77 -1.60 4.79
CA THR A 27 10.27 -2.64 3.90
C THR A 27 9.41 -3.64 4.68
N PRO A 28 8.42 -4.29 4.05
CA PRO A 28 7.64 -5.34 4.71
C PRO A 28 8.50 -6.49 5.27
N ALA A 29 9.65 -6.78 4.64
CA ALA A 29 10.59 -7.78 5.10
C ALA A 29 11.26 -7.36 6.42
N GLU A 30 11.76 -6.13 6.52
CA GLU A 30 12.34 -5.60 7.75
C GLU A 30 11.32 -5.55 8.88
N LEU A 31 10.08 -5.14 8.57
CA LEU A 31 8.99 -5.17 9.55
C LEU A 31 8.75 -6.58 10.09
N MET A 32 8.74 -7.61 9.24
CA MET A 32 8.54 -9.00 9.67
C MET A 32 9.65 -9.50 10.58
N VAL A 33 10.91 -9.16 10.28
CA VAL A 33 12.07 -9.48 11.13
C VAL A 33 11.93 -8.81 12.49
N MET A 34 11.57 -7.51 12.54
CA MET A 34 11.38 -6.80 13.81
C MET A 34 10.23 -7.38 14.65
N LEU A 35 9.25 -8.02 14.00
CA LEU A 35 8.14 -8.70 14.67
C LEU A 35 8.50 -10.11 15.18
N GLY A 36 9.74 -10.55 15.02
CA GLY A 36 10.17 -11.92 15.34
C GLY A 36 9.49 -12.96 14.45
N LYS A 37 8.98 -12.55 13.28
CA LYS A 37 8.41 -13.43 12.26
C LYS A 37 9.49 -13.81 11.26
N ASP A 38 10.57 -14.35 11.79
CA ASP A 38 11.71 -14.83 11.02
C ASP A 38 11.28 -16.09 10.25
N GLY A 39 10.79 -15.92 9.02
CA GLY A 39 10.68 -17.04 8.07
C GLY A 39 9.34 -17.28 7.36
N THR A 40 8.38 -16.36 7.33
CA THR A 40 7.12 -16.61 6.58
C THR A 40 7.03 -15.84 5.28
N GLY A 41 7.87 -16.20 4.31
CA GLY A 41 7.65 -15.84 2.91
C GLY A 41 8.96 -15.68 2.16
N ALA A 42 9.26 -16.65 1.30
CA ALA A 42 10.24 -16.43 0.25
C ALA A 42 9.93 -15.09 -0.44
N PRO A 43 10.95 -14.26 -0.74
CA PRO A 43 10.72 -13.01 -1.46
C PRO A 43 9.90 -13.31 -2.72
N LEU A 44 8.92 -12.45 -2.99
CA LEU A 44 8.00 -12.62 -4.10
C LEU A 44 8.82 -12.77 -5.39
N GLY A 45 8.84 -13.97 -5.97
CA GLY A 45 9.63 -14.25 -7.17
C GLY A 45 9.14 -13.41 -8.36
N ARG A 46 10.01 -13.15 -9.33
CA ARG A 46 9.67 -12.34 -10.53
C ARG A 46 8.38 -12.83 -11.21
N GLN A 47 8.24 -14.14 -11.36
CA GLN A 47 7.04 -14.75 -11.96
C GLN A 47 5.76 -14.38 -11.20
N ARG A 48 5.81 -14.42 -9.87
CA ARG A 48 4.64 -14.07 -9.05
C ARG A 48 4.30 -12.58 -9.11
N LEU A 49 5.31 -11.74 -9.29
CA LEU A 49 5.11 -10.31 -9.52
C LEU A 49 4.43 -10.05 -10.87
N GLU A 50 4.86 -10.73 -11.94
CA GLU A 50 4.22 -10.66 -13.26
C GLU A 50 2.77 -11.14 -13.23
N GLU A 51 2.48 -12.24 -12.53
CA GLU A 51 1.12 -12.73 -12.30
C GLU A 51 0.23 -11.70 -11.60
N LEU A 52 0.77 -10.97 -10.61
CA LEU A 52 0.03 -9.92 -9.90
C LEU A 52 -0.21 -8.69 -10.77
N ALA A 53 0.80 -8.25 -11.54
CA ALA A 53 0.67 -7.12 -12.44
C ALA A 53 -0.40 -7.36 -13.52
N GLN A 54 -0.51 -8.61 -14.00
CA GLN A 54 -1.55 -9.00 -14.95
C GLN A 54 -2.95 -9.08 -14.28
N ALA A 55 -3.01 -9.51 -13.02
CA ALA A 55 -4.26 -9.65 -12.28
C ALA A 55 -4.82 -8.30 -11.79
N PHE A 56 -3.95 -7.32 -11.53
CA PHE A 56 -4.31 -6.00 -11.01
C PHE A 56 -3.67 -4.90 -11.88
N PRO A 57 -4.19 -4.65 -13.09
CA PRO A 57 -3.67 -3.60 -13.97
C PRO A 57 -3.99 -2.20 -13.40
N ASP A 58 -2.97 -1.35 -13.27
CA ASP A 58 -3.06 0.03 -12.77
C ASP A 58 -3.69 0.99 -13.81
N ASN A 59 -4.89 0.70 -14.31
CA ASN A 59 -5.54 1.56 -15.29
C ASN A 59 -6.08 2.84 -14.60
N PRO A 60 -5.70 4.05 -15.05
CA PRO A 60 -6.14 5.32 -14.43
C PRO A 60 -7.61 5.71 -14.71
N SER A 61 -8.47 4.81 -15.17
CA SER A 61 -9.84 5.13 -15.57
C SER A 61 -10.81 5.20 -14.37
N GLY A 62 -10.52 6.08 -13.41
CA GLY A 62 -11.35 6.26 -12.21
C GLY A 62 -11.06 7.56 -11.49
N GLY A 63 -11.33 8.72 -12.11
CA GLY A 63 -11.33 9.98 -11.36
C GLY A 63 -11.01 11.28 -12.09
N ARG A 64 -11.26 11.41 -13.41
CA ARG A 64 -11.46 12.75 -14.01
C ARG A 64 -12.31 12.72 -15.27
N ALA A 65 -13.58 12.32 -15.11
CA ALA A 65 -14.59 12.62 -16.10
C ALA A 65 -15.34 13.89 -15.66
N ALA A 66 -15.22 14.95 -16.47
CA ALA A 66 -16.11 16.10 -16.59
C ALA A 66 -16.48 16.89 -15.32
N SER A 67 -15.77 17.98 -15.05
CA SER A 67 -16.40 19.20 -14.54
C SER A 67 -15.58 20.43 -14.98
N GLY A 68 -16.24 21.33 -15.71
CA GLY A 68 -15.65 22.54 -16.27
C GLY A 68 -16.07 22.87 -17.70
N ALA A 69 -17.28 22.52 -18.13
CA ALA A 69 -17.92 23.22 -19.23
C ALA A 69 -18.59 24.49 -18.66
N ASP A 70 -18.41 25.60 -19.37
CA ASP A 70 -19.02 26.93 -19.20
C ASP A 70 -18.62 27.78 -17.98
N HIS A 71 -17.59 28.60 -18.21
CA HIS A 71 -17.52 29.94 -17.60
C HIS A 71 -18.22 30.92 -18.56
N PRO A 72 -19.40 31.50 -18.24
CA PRO A 72 -19.91 32.62 -19.00
C PRO A 72 -19.06 33.86 -18.69
N THR A 73 -18.33 34.35 -19.70
CA THR A 73 -17.76 35.71 -19.72
C THR A 73 -18.92 36.70 -19.60
N LYS A 74 -19.00 37.38 -18.46
CA LYS A 74 -19.87 38.54 -18.28
C LYS A 74 -19.10 39.77 -18.78
N GLU A 75 -19.38 40.18 -20.02
CA GLU A 75 -19.17 41.56 -20.48
C GLU A 75 -20.46 42.36 -20.33
#